data_AF-A0A959CB31-F1
#
_entry.id   AF-A0A959CB31-F1
#
_cell.length_a   1.000
_cell.length_b   1.000
_cell.length_c   1.000
_cell.angle_alpha   90.00
_cell.angle_beta   90.00
_cell.angle_gamma   90.00
#
_symmetry.space_group_name_H-M   'P 1'
#
loop_
_entity.id
_entity.type
_entity.pdbx_description
1 polymer ?
#
loop_
_entity_poly.entity_id
_entity_poly.type
_entity_poly.pdbx_seq_one_letter_code
_entity_poly.pdbx_strand_id
1 'polypeptide(L)'
;NDYLKVLESAHPNEQYWTRNEQMAYWINAYNAYTIQLIVRHYPVASIKDIKKGLAFVNSVWDIKFIHIQGYTYDLNNIEHNILRAVFKDARIHAAINCASYSCPRLLDTAYTAGDLERQLDAAMEGFINDPLRNRIGPEKAEISEIFKWFKGDFERDAGSLRAYLNRYAGNKVDENTKIEYIDYDWRLNERGE
;
A
#
# COMPACT_ATOMS: atom_id res chain seq x y z
N ASN A 1 18.13 -6.43 13.72
CA ASN A 1 17.35 -5.31 13.15
C ASN A 1 16.44 -4.79 14.25
N ASP A 2 16.82 -3.70 14.89
CA ASP A 2 16.19 -3.23 16.13
C ASP A 2 14.78 -2.67 15.89
N TYR A 3 14.50 -2.18 14.69
CA TYR A 3 13.17 -1.68 14.32
C TYR A 3 12.11 -2.80 14.27
N LEU A 4 12.44 -3.96 13.69
CA LEU A 4 11.53 -5.10 13.66
C LEU A 4 11.26 -5.64 15.07
N LYS A 5 12.25 -5.64 15.97
CA LYS A 5 12.04 -6.03 17.37
C LYS A 5 11.06 -5.11 18.09
N VAL A 6 11.13 -3.80 17.82
CA VAL A 6 10.15 -2.83 18.35
C VAL A 6 8.75 -3.21 17.88
N LEU A 7 8.56 -3.46 16.58
CA LEU A 7 7.26 -3.89 16.03
C LEU A 7 6.78 -5.21 16.66
N GLU A 8 7.63 -6.25 16.68
CA GLU A 8 7.31 -7.56 17.26
C GLU A 8 6.83 -7.45 18.73
N SER A 9 7.33 -6.46 19.47
CA SER A 9 7.03 -6.24 20.89
C SER A 9 5.89 -5.25 21.16
N ALA A 10 5.31 -4.60 20.15
CA ALA A 10 4.38 -3.48 20.34
C ALA A 10 3.06 -3.71 19.59
N HIS A 11 2.18 -4.56 20.13
CA HIS A 11 0.85 -4.73 19.55
C HIS A 11 -0.05 -3.54 19.88
N PRO A 12 -0.61 -2.83 18.89
CA PRO A 12 -1.52 -1.71 19.15
C PRO A 12 -2.79 -2.17 19.86
N ASN A 13 -3.36 -1.33 20.71
CA ASN A 13 -4.62 -1.61 21.39
C ASN A 13 -5.44 -0.34 21.57
N GLU A 14 -6.76 -0.47 21.58
CA GLU A 14 -7.67 0.67 21.67
C GLU A 14 -7.66 1.37 23.05
N GLN A 15 -7.14 0.70 24.08
CA GLN A 15 -7.10 1.27 25.44
C GLN A 15 -6.03 2.35 25.60
N TYR A 16 -4.89 2.19 24.95
CA TYR A 16 -3.72 3.06 25.14
C TYR A 16 -3.26 3.75 23.86
N TRP A 17 -3.77 3.35 22.70
CA TRP A 17 -3.36 3.90 21.40
C TRP A 17 -4.52 4.61 20.73
N THR A 18 -4.27 5.85 20.35
CA THR A 18 -5.13 6.60 19.44
C THR A 18 -5.21 5.89 18.09
N ARG A 19 -6.28 6.18 17.36
CA ARG A 19 -6.48 5.64 16.01
C ARG A 19 -5.29 5.92 15.09
N ASN A 20 -4.69 7.10 15.16
CA ASN A 20 -3.54 7.45 14.32
C ASN A 20 -2.27 6.68 14.71
N GLU A 21 -2.04 6.44 16.00
CA GLU A 21 -0.93 5.59 16.45
C GLU A 21 -1.08 4.16 15.93
N GLN A 22 -2.29 3.60 16.02
CA GLN A 22 -2.58 2.26 15.50
C GLN A 22 -2.37 2.19 13.98
N MET A 23 -2.90 3.16 13.22
CA MET A 23 -2.80 3.17 11.76
C MET A 23 -1.35 3.33 11.30
N ALA A 24 -0.61 4.27 11.90
CA ALA A 24 0.80 4.48 11.59
C ALA A 24 1.62 3.22 11.87
N TYR A 25 1.36 2.54 13.00
CA TYR A 25 1.99 1.26 13.31
C TYR A 25 1.72 0.20 12.24
N TRP A 26 0.45 -0.01 11.84
CA TRP A 26 0.12 -1.08 10.90
C TRP A 26 0.64 -0.83 9.48
N ILE A 27 0.66 0.43 9.03
CA ILE A 27 1.31 0.80 7.76
C ILE A 27 2.81 0.49 7.82
N ASN A 28 3.47 0.91 8.90
CA ASN A 28 4.89 0.66 9.11
C ASN A 28 5.21 -0.84 9.20
N ALA A 29 4.38 -1.61 9.90
CA ALA A 29 4.52 -3.05 10.01
C ALA A 29 4.40 -3.72 8.64
N TYR A 30 3.35 -3.40 7.86
CA TYR A 30 3.19 -3.94 6.51
C TYR A 30 4.43 -3.69 5.64
N ASN A 31 4.90 -2.44 5.61
CA ASN A 31 6.05 -2.04 4.80
C ASN A 31 7.33 -2.75 5.25
N ALA A 32 7.61 -2.77 6.56
CA ALA A 32 8.80 -3.39 7.11
C ALA A 32 8.83 -4.91 6.89
N TYR A 33 7.71 -5.60 7.08
CA TYR A 33 7.62 -7.04 6.85
C TYR A 33 7.62 -7.40 5.36
N THR A 34 7.08 -6.56 4.48
CA THR A 34 7.23 -6.74 3.03
C THR A 34 8.70 -6.67 2.62
N ILE A 35 9.45 -5.67 3.11
CA ILE A 35 10.89 -5.56 2.86
C ILE A 35 11.64 -6.76 3.43
N GLN A 36 11.32 -7.16 4.67
CA GLN A 36 11.93 -8.33 5.30
C GLN A 36 11.73 -9.59 4.46
N LEU A 37 10.51 -9.80 3.94
CA LEU A 37 10.19 -10.95 3.10
C LEU A 37 11.07 -10.96 1.85
N ILE A 38 11.20 -9.83 1.17
CA ILE A 38 12.01 -9.73 -0.06
C ILE A 38 13.49 -9.96 0.23
N VAL A 39 14.03 -9.31 1.27
CA VAL A 39 15.44 -9.47 1.67
C VAL A 39 15.77 -10.93 2.01
N ARG A 40 14.85 -11.65 2.65
CA ARG A 40 15.03 -13.08 2.98
C ARG A 40 15.04 -14.00 1.76
N HIS A 41 14.42 -13.57 0.66
CA HIS A 41 14.29 -14.35 -0.56
C HIS A 41 15.13 -13.78 -1.72
N TYR A 42 15.98 -12.79 -1.45
CA TYR A 42 16.83 -12.18 -2.46
C TYR A 42 17.93 -13.14 -2.93
N PRO A 43 18.25 -13.21 -4.23
CA PRO A 43 17.62 -12.50 -5.35
C PRO A 43 16.30 -13.15 -5.80
N VAL A 44 15.30 -12.32 -6.11
CA VAL A 44 14.02 -12.77 -6.67
C VAL A 44 13.50 -11.76 -7.68
N ALA A 45 13.00 -12.21 -8.83
CA ALA A 45 12.56 -11.30 -9.90
C ALA A 45 11.23 -10.60 -9.59
N SER A 46 10.34 -11.26 -8.84
CA SER A 46 9.05 -10.71 -8.42
C SER A 46 8.69 -11.20 -7.02
N ILE A 47 8.05 -10.34 -6.21
CA ILE A 47 7.49 -10.75 -4.91
C ILE A 47 6.52 -11.95 -5.07
N LYS A 48 5.83 -12.06 -6.21
CA LYS A 48 4.93 -13.18 -6.51
C LYS A 48 5.66 -14.51 -6.64
N ASP A 49 6.95 -14.51 -6.94
CA ASP A 49 7.75 -15.73 -7.08
C ASP A 49 8.09 -16.36 -5.73
N ILE A 50 8.02 -15.60 -4.64
CA ILE A 50 8.33 -16.09 -3.28
C ILE A 50 7.38 -17.22 -2.85
N LYS A 51 6.15 -17.26 -3.36
CA LYS A 51 5.22 -18.36 -3.05
C LYS A 51 5.56 -19.68 -3.76
N LYS A 52 6.44 -19.67 -4.77
CA LYS A 52 6.72 -20.86 -5.59
C LYS A 52 7.29 -21.96 -4.70
N GLY A 53 6.58 -23.08 -4.63
CA GLY A 53 6.98 -24.25 -3.82
C GLY A 53 6.32 -24.35 -2.44
N LEU A 54 5.50 -23.38 -2.03
CA LEU A 54 4.71 -23.48 -0.81
C LEU A 54 3.35 -24.13 -1.10
N ALA A 55 3.18 -25.37 -0.64
CA ALA A 55 1.90 -26.05 -0.72
C ALA A 55 0.85 -25.30 0.12
N PHE A 56 -0.38 -25.20 -0.40
CA PHE A 56 -1.52 -24.58 0.29
C PHE A 56 -1.42 -23.06 0.54
N VAL A 57 -0.50 -22.36 -0.15
CA VAL A 57 -0.40 -20.89 -0.12
C VAL A 57 -0.87 -20.31 -1.46
N ASN A 58 -1.99 -19.56 -1.44
CA ASN A 58 -2.61 -19.02 -2.65
C ASN A 58 -1.82 -17.83 -3.22
N SER A 59 -1.29 -16.98 -2.35
CA SER A 59 -0.50 -15.80 -2.70
C SER A 59 0.64 -15.56 -1.71
N VAL A 60 1.66 -14.80 -2.10
CA VAL A 60 2.75 -14.39 -1.19
C VAL A 60 2.22 -13.61 0.02
N TRP A 61 1.07 -12.95 -0.12
CA TRP A 61 0.39 -12.24 0.96
C TRP A 61 -0.31 -13.15 1.97
N ASP A 62 -0.45 -14.46 1.69
CA ASP A 62 -1.03 -15.46 2.61
C ASP A 62 0.04 -16.22 3.41
N ILE A 63 1.32 -15.88 3.24
CA ILE A 63 2.40 -16.48 4.02
C ILE A 63 2.32 -15.92 5.44
N LYS A 64 2.09 -16.81 6.42
CA LYS A 64 2.13 -16.45 7.84
C LYS A 64 3.56 -16.43 8.35
N PHE A 65 4.17 -15.25 8.43
CA PHE A 65 5.55 -15.07 8.89
C PHE A 65 5.73 -13.87 9.84
N ILE A 66 4.67 -13.10 10.07
CA ILE A 66 4.72 -11.87 10.87
C ILE A 66 4.30 -12.22 12.29
N HIS A 67 5.19 -12.03 13.26
CA HIS A 67 4.92 -12.33 14.66
C HIS A 67 4.89 -11.04 15.48
N ILE A 68 3.76 -10.73 16.12
CA ILE A 68 3.61 -9.50 16.93
C ILE A 68 2.92 -9.90 18.24
N GLN A 69 3.61 -9.75 19.37
CA GLN A 69 3.16 -10.14 20.72
C GLN A 69 2.40 -11.47 20.79
N GLY A 70 3.00 -12.54 20.24
CA GLY A 70 2.42 -13.90 20.29
C GLY A 70 1.32 -14.16 19.26
N TYR A 71 0.85 -13.15 18.54
CA TYR A 71 -0.03 -13.31 17.39
C TYR A 71 0.79 -13.54 16.12
N THR A 72 0.21 -14.28 15.18
CA THR A 72 0.82 -14.55 13.87
C THR A 72 -0.08 -14.02 12.76
N TYR A 73 0.49 -13.18 11.91
CA TYR A 73 -0.15 -12.51 10.79
C TYR A 73 0.51 -12.89 9.46
N ASP A 74 -0.25 -12.68 8.40
CA ASP A 74 0.23 -12.54 7.03
C ASP A 74 -0.02 -11.10 6.54
N LEU A 75 0.51 -10.73 5.37
CA LEU A 75 0.35 -9.37 4.83
C LEU A 75 -1.13 -9.06 4.51
N ASN A 76 -1.91 -10.06 4.08
CA ASN A 76 -3.35 -9.91 3.83
C ASN A 76 -4.12 -9.58 5.12
N ASN A 77 -3.74 -10.14 6.26
CA ASN A 77 -4.37 -9.83 7.54
C ASN A 77 -4.16 -8.35 7.87
N ILE A 78 -2.94 -7.83 7.69
CA ILE A 78 -2.65 -6.42 7.96
C ILE A 78 -3.39 -5.51 6.97
N GLU A 79 -3.35 -5.80 5.67
CA GLU A 79 -3.97 -4.95 4.66
C GLU A 79 -5.50 -5.00 4.69
N HIS A 80 -6.10 -6.19 4.59
CA HIS A 80 -7.54 -6.33 4.41
C HIS A 80 -8.30 -6.29 5.73
N ASN A 81 -7.84 -7.03 6.74
CA ASN A 81 -8.61 -7.21 7.97
C ASN A 81 -8.37 -6.07 8.97
N ILE A 82 -7.23 -5.38 8.87
CA ILE A 82 -6.87 -4.28 9.77
C ILE A 82 -6.95 -2.94 9.04
N LEU A 83 -6.03 -2.66 8.11
CA LEU A 83 -5.93 -1.34 7.45
C LEU A 83 -7.22 -0.95 6.72
N ARG A 84 -7.72 -1.82 5.82
CA ARG A 84 -8.93 -1.54 5.04
C ARG A 84 -10.21 -1.58 5.88
N ALA A 85 -10.39 -2.64 6.67
CA ALA A 85 -11.65 -2.85 7.39
C ALA A 85 -11.85 -1.88 8.57
N VAL A 86 -10.79 -1.59 9.33
CA VAL A 86 -10.87 -0.74 10.53
C VAL A 86 -10.72 0.73 10.18
N PHE A 87 -9.71 1.08 9.36
CA PHE A 87 -9.39 2.48 9.12
C PHE A 87 -10.14 3.11 7.95
N LYS A 88 -10.66 2.30 7.01
CA LYS A 88 -11.54 2.78 5.92
C LYS A 88 -11.03 4.05 5.24
N ASP A 89 -9.75 4.07 4.92
CA ASP A 89 -9.07 5.21 4.31
C ASP A 89 -8.35 4.73 3.06
N ALA A 90 -8.77 5.20 1.89
CA ALA A 90 -8.20 4.77 0.61
C ALA A 90 -6.76 5.23 0.41
N ARG A 91 -6.26 6.20 1.18
CA ARG A 91 -4.85 6.67 1.10
C ARG A 91 -3.86 5.58 1.49
N ILE A 92 -4.28 4.55 2.22
CA ILE A 92 -3.42 3.40 2.53
C ILE A 92 -2.88 2.74 1.26
N HIS A 93 -3.62 2.76 0.14
CA HIS A 93 -3.20 2.16 -1.14
C HIS A 93 -2.03 2.88 -1.79
N ALA A 94 -1.69 4.08 -1.31
CA ALA A 94 -0.46 4.79 -1.65
C ALA A 94 0.61 4.72 -0.54
N ALA A 95 0.23 4.30 0.68
CA ALA A 95 1.10 4.26 1.85
C ALA A 95 1.74 2.89 2.08
N ILE A 96 1.09 1.81 1.65
CA ILE A 96 1.63 0.46 1.72
C ILE A 96 2.26 0.06 0.40
N ASN A 97 3.44 -0.56 0.47
CA ASN A 97 4.25 -0.89 -0.68
C ASN A 97 4.43 -2.41 -0.78
N CYS A 98 4.03 -2.96 -1.93
CA CYS A 98 4.17 -4.36 -2.30
C CYS A 98 5.50 -4.69 -3.03
N ALA A 99 6.43 -3.73 -3.06
CA ALA A 99 7.76 -3.74 -3.68
C ALA A 99 7.89 -4.08 -5.17
N SER A 100 6.77 -4.20 -5.87
CA SER A 100 6.76 -4.24 -7.32
C SER A 100 7.09 -2.88 -7.94
N TYR A 101 7.52 -2.90 -9.21
CA TYR A 101 7.79 -1.72 -10.02
C TYR A 101 6.59 -0.76 -10.06
N SER A 102 5.37 -1.31 -10.14
CA SER A 102 4.14 -0.51 -10.22
C SER A 102 3.57 -0.10 -8.86
N CYS A 103 4.13 -0.55 -7.72
CA CYS A 103 3.68 -0.13 -6.40
C CYS A 103 3.96 1.38 -6.19
N PRO A 104 3.17 2.07 -5.35
CA PRO A 104 3.46 3.44 -4.92
C PRO A 104 4.87 3.58 -4.33
N ARG A 105 5.43 4.79 -4.34
CA ARG A 105 6.75 5.01 -3.73
C ARG A 105 6.67 4.79 -2.23
N LEU A 106 7.57 3.97 -1.70
CA LEU A 106 7.76 3.82 -0.26
C LEU A 106 8.40 5.10 0.29
N LEU A 107 7.85 5.65 1.37
CA LEU A 107 8.47 6.75 2.09
C LEU A 107 9.79 6.29 2.73
N ASP A 108 10.79 7.17 2.72
CA ASP A 108 12.09 6.96 3.38
C ASP A 108 12.03 7.17 4.91
N THR A 109 10.91 7.70 5.40
CA THR A 109 10.62 7.86 6.83
C THR A 109 9.41 7.02 7.26
N ALA A 110 9.43 6.54 8.49
CA ALA A 110 8.28 5.87 9.10
C ALA A 110 7.08 6.83 9.24
N TYR A 111 5.88 6.26 9.16
CA TYR A 111 4.65 6.98 9.50
C TYR A 111 4.60 7.22 11.00
N THR A 112 4.20 8.42 11.43
CA THR A 112 4.01 8.75 12.85
C THR A 112 2.60 9.27 13.09
N ALA A 113 2.08 9.11 14.30
CA ALA A 113 0.72 9.53 14.61
C ALA A 113 0.47 11.03 14.43
N GLY A 114 1.47 11.86 14.76
CA GLY A 114 1.39 13.32 14.66
C GLY A 114 1.44 13.84 13.22
N ASP A 115 2.08 13.11 12.31
CA ASP A 115 2.22 13.46 10.90
C ASP A 115 1.33 12.64 9.96
N LEU A 116 0.59 11.65 10.48
CA LEU A 116 -0.05 10.60 9.68
C LEU A 116 -0.89 11.17 8.53
N GLU A 117 -1.80 12.09 8.83
CA GLU A 117 -2.70 12.69 7.82
C GLU A 117 -1.92 13.35 6.69
N ARG A 118 -0.92 14.17 7.04
CA ARG A 118 -0.05 14.85 6.08
C ARG A 118 0.76 13.84 5.26
N GLN A 119 1.27 12.79 5.88
CA GLN A 119 2.04 11.74 5.20
C GLN A 119 1.16 10.92 4.25
N LEU A 120 -0.08 10.62 4.63
CA LEU A 120 -1.05 9.91 3.79
C LEU A 120 -1.47 10.74 2.58
N ASP A 121 -1.77 12.02 2.78
CA ASP A 121 -2.10 12.93 1.69
C ASP A 121 -0.92 13.10 0.73
N ALA A 122 0.29 13.34 1.25
CA ALA A 122 1.48 13.45 0.42
C ALA A 122 1.77 12.17 -0.36
N ALA A 123 1.57 10.99 0.25
CA ALA A 123 1.75 9.71 -0.42
C ALA A 123 0.74 9.52 -1.57
N MET A 124 -0.54 9.82 -1.33
CA MET A 124 -1.60 9.69 -2.35
C MET A 124 -1.45 10.72 -3.47
N GLU A 125 -1.14 11.97 -3.13
CA GLU A 125 -0.83 13.03 -4.10
C GLU A 125 0.37 12.65 -4.97
N GLY A 126 1.44 12.19 -4.35
CA GLY A 126 2.63 11.72 -5.05
C GLY A 126 2.33 10.52 -5.95
N PHE A 127 1.49 9.58 -5.52
CA PHE A 127 1.11 8.43 -6.33
C PHE A 127 0.26 8.84 -7.54
N ILE A 128 -0.81 9.62 -7.33
CA ILE A 128 -1.73 10.05 -8.40
C ILE A 128 -1.00 10.86 -9.48
N ASN A 129 -0.01 11.67 -9.09
CA ASN A 129 0.73 12.52 -10.02
C ASN A 129 2.08 11.92 -10.47
N ASP A 130 2.35 10.64 -10.19
CA ASP A 130 3.57 9.96 -10.68
C ASP A 130 3.39 9.55 -12.15
N PRO A 131 4.09 10.19 -13.12
CA PRO A 131 3.90 9.93 -14.55
C PRO A 131 4.27 8.50 -14.98
N LEU A 132 5.03 7.77 -14.16
CA LEU A 132 5.34 6.37 -14.41
C LEU A 132 4.11 5.49 -14.19
N ARG A 133 3.26 5.85 -13.21
CA ARG A 133 2.15 5.03 -12.70
C ARG A 133 0.80 5.56 -13.15
N ASN A 134 0.70 6.85 -13.44
CA ASN A 134 -0.52 7.56 -13.77
C ASN A 134 -0.23 8.72 -14.74
N ARG A 135 -0.95 8.77 -15.87
CA ARG A 135 -0.91 9.87 -16.83
C ARG A 135 -2.32 10.42 -16.99
N ILE A 136 -2.60 11.52 -16.29
CA ILE A 136 -3.92 12.14 -16.25
C ILE A 136 -3.92 13.39 -17.14
N GLY A 137 -4.64 13.32 -18.25
CA GLY A 137 -4.90 14.43 -19.16
C GLY A 137 -6.40 14.73 -19.30
N PRO A 138 -6.78 15.80 -20.01
CA PRO A 138 -8.18 16.23 -20.13
C PRO A 138 -9.06 15.21 -20.88
N GLU A 139 -8.55 14.61 -21.96
CA GLU A 139 -9.30 13.65 -22.77
C GLU A 139 -9.16 12.20 -22.27
N LYS A 140 -8.01 11.87 -21.68
CA LYS A 140 -7.66 10.51 -21.29
C LYS A 140 -6.89 10.50 -19.97
N ALA A 141 -7.26 9.61 -19.08
CA ALA A 141 -6.54 9.30 -17.85
C ALA A 141 -6.14 7.82 -17.86
N GLU A 142 -4.84 7.57 -18.01
CA GLU A 142 -4.25 6.23 -17.88
C GLU A 142 -3.74 6.07 -16.45
N ILE A 143 -4.39 5.25 -15.63
CA ILE A 143 -4.10 5.16 -14.20
C ILE A 143 -3.74 3.73 -13.78
N SER A 144 -3.09 3.59 -12.63
CA SER A 144 -2.69 2.28 -12.09
C SER A 144 -3.88 1.34 -11.87
N GLU A 145 -3.67 0.03 -12.06
CA GLU A 145 -4.66 -1.00 -11.70
C GLU A 145 -5.05 -0.99 -10.21
N ILE A 146 -4.28 -0.35 -9.32
CA ILE A 146 -4.67 -0.16 -7.92
C ILE A 146 -6.05 0.52 -7.81
N PHE A 147 -6.32 1.51 -8.66
CA PHE A 147 -7.62 2.18 -8.72
C PHE A 147 -8.75 1.27 -9.21
N LYS A 148 -8.43 0.23 -9.96
CA LYS A 148 -9.37 -0.80 -10.42
C LYS A 148 -9.63 -1.83 -9.32
N TRP A 149 -8.58 -2.41 -8.75
CA TRP A 149 -8.67 -3.48 -7.75
C TRP A 149 -9.34 -3.01 -6.47
N PHE A 150 -9.08 -1.76 -6.06
CA PHE A 150 -9.62 -1.18 -4.84
C PHE A 150 -10.64 -0.07 -5.09
N LYS A 151 -11.27 -0.07 -6.26
CA LYS A 151 -12.27 0.93 -6.67
C LYS A 151 -13.29 1.24 -5.57
N GLY A 152 -13.80 0.22 -4.88
CA GLY A 152 -14.77 0.38 -3.80
C GLY A 152 -14.28 1.20 -2.60
N ASP A 153 -12.98 1.21 -2.32
CA ASP A 153 -12.42 2.05 -1.25
C ASP A 153 -12.40 3.53 -1.65
N PHE A 154 -12.00 3.83 -2.89
CA PHE A 154 -11.99 5.19 -3.45
C PHE A 154 -13.40 5.76 -3.58
N GLU A 155 -14.36 4.94 -4.03
CA GLU A 155 -15.76 5.33 -4.16
C GLU A 155 -16.44 5.53 -2.80
N ARG A 156 -16.10 4.72 -1.79
CA ARG A 156 -16.57 4.96 -0.42
C ARG A 156 -16.17 6.35 0.07
N ASP A 157 -14.92 6.74 -0.18
CA ASP A 157 -14.37 7.96 0.40
C ASP A 157 -14.77 9.22 -0.35
N ALA A 158 -15.13 9.14 -1.64
CA ALA A 158 -15.42 10.30 -2.50
C ALA A 158 -16.72 10.22 -3.32
N GLY A 159 -17.48 9.13 -3.24
CA GLY A 159 -18.70 8.90 -4.02
C GLY A 159 -18.45 8.38 -5.45
N SER A 160 -17.30 8.68 -6.05
CA SER A 160 -16.87 8.10 -7.33
C SER A 160 -15.35 8.08 -7.46
N LEU A 161 -14.83 7.21 -8.33
CA LEU A 161 -13.39 7.18 -8.63
C LEU A 161 -12.91 8.53 -9.20
N ARG A 162 -13.68 9.15 -10.11
CA ARG A 162 -13.35 10.46 -10.68
C ARG A 162 -13.27 11.53 -9.59
N ALA A 163 -14.25 11.55 -8.68
CA ALA A 163 -14.26 12.50 -7.57
C ALA A 163 -13.04 12.30 -6.65
N TYR A 164 -12.62 11.06 -6.42
CA TYR A 164 -11.42 10.77 -5.64
C TYR A 164 -10.15 11.27 -6.35
N LEU A 165 -9.95 10.92 -7.63
CA LEU A 165 -8.80 11.36 -8.42
C LEU A 165 -8.67 12.90 -8.42
N ASN A 166 -9.79 13.60 -8.59
CA ASN A 166 -9.84 15.07 -8.59
C ASN A 166 -9.48 15.73 -7.26
N ARG A 167 -9.34 15.00 -6.16
CA ARG A 167 -8.83 15.55 -4.89
C ARG A 167 -7.34 15.89 -4.96
N TYR A 168 -6.60 15.14 -5.78
CA TYR A 168 -5.14 15.17 -5.79
C TYR A 168 -4.54 15.37 -7.19
N ALA A 169 -5.27 15.05 -8.26
CA ALA A 169 -4.75 15.15 -9.62
C ALA A 169 -4.53 16.61 -10.03
N GLY A 170 -3.39 16.90 -10.64
CA GLY A 170 -3.10 18.23 -11.20
C GLY A 170 -4.01 18.61 -12.38
N ASN A 171 -4.55 17.61 -13.09
CA ASN A 171 -5.53 17.79 -14.16
C ASN A 171 -6.89 17.22 -13.76
N LYS A 172 -7.95 17.91 -14.15
CA LYS A 172 -9.33 17.48 -13.88
C LYS A 172 -9.69 16.26 -14.73
N VAL A 173 -10.25 15.25 -14.08
CA VAL A 173 -10.87 14.06 -14.67
C VAL A 173 -12.38 14.28 -14.69
N ASP A 174 -12.91 14.77 -15.81
CA ASP A 174 -14.36 14.98 -15.99
C ASP A 174 -15.06 13.73 -16.55
N GLU A 175 -16.35 13.81 -16.84
CA GLU A 175 -17.13 12.69 -17.37
C GLU A 175 -16.69 12.23 -18.78
N ASN A 176 -16.16 13.16 -19.58
CA ASN A 176 -15.68 12.91 -20.93
C ASN A 176 -14.25 12.36 -20.95
N THR A 177 -13.48 12.55 -19.87
CA THR A 177 -12.14 11.96 -19.73
C THR A 177 -12.24 10.43 -19.72
N LYS A 178 -11.68 9.76 -20.73
CA LYS A 178 -11.67 8.29 -20.80
C LYS A 178 -10.68 7.72 -19.77
N ILE A 179 -11.15 6.86 -18.87
CA ILE A 179 -10.29 6.16 -17.91
C ILE A 179 -9.84 4.82 -18.51
N GLU A 180 -8.52 4.63 -18.57
CA GLU A 180 -7.87 3.36 -18.93
C GLU A 180 -6.89 2.97 -17.83
N TYR A 181 -6.59 1.67 -17.74
CA TYR A 181 -5.70 1.15 -16.72
C TYR A 181 -4.37 0.71 -17.34
N ILE A 182 -3.26 1.13 -16.73
CA ILE A 182 -1.92 0.73 -17.13
C ILE A 182 -1.63 -0.66 -16.56
N ASP A 183 -1.15 -1.59 -17.41
CA ASP A 183 -0.79 -2.95 -17.00
C ASP A 183 0.20 -2.93 -15.82
N TYR A 184 -0.10 -3.74 -14.80
CA TYR A 184 0.69 -3.76 -13.58
C TYR A 184 1.93 -4.64 -13.70
N ASP A 185 3.10 -4.01 -13.68
CA ASP A 185 4.40 -4.69 -13.67
C ASP A 185 4.77 -5.18 -12.26
N TRP A 186 4.81 -6.49 -12.11
CA TRP A 186 5.09 -7.21 -10.86
C TRP A 186 6.59 -7.47 -10.61
N ARG A 187 7.48 -7.09 -11.52
CA ARG A 187 8.94 -7.17 -11.29
C ARG A 187 9.31 -6.35 -10.07
N LEU A 188 10.32 -6.77 -9.31
CA LEU A 188 10.80 -5.98 -8.17
C LEU A 188 11.24 -4.59 -8.63
N ASN A 189 10.96 -3.58 -7.79
CA ASN A 189 11.45 -2.22 -7.99
C ASN A 189 12.93 -2.11 -7.58
N GLU A 190 13.80 -2.79 -8.31
CA GLU A 190 15.25 -2.65 -8.15
C GLU A 190 15.70 -1.31 -8.75
N ARG A 191 16.50 -0.55 -8.01
CA ARG A 191 17.32 0.50 -8.65
C ARG A 191 18.39 -0.23 -9.43
N GLY A 192 18.18 -0.41 -10.74
CA GLY A 192 19.25 -0.79 -11.64
C GLY A 192 20.39 0.24 -11.53
N GLU A 193 21.62 -0.25 -11.50
CA GLU A 193 22.82 0.56 -11.72
C GLU A 193 22.75 1.36 -13.02
#